data_AF-A0A1V2LK49-F1
#
_entry.id   AF-A0A1V2LK49-F1
#
_cell.length_a   1.000
_cell.length_b   1.000
_cell.length_c   1.000
_cell.angle_alpha   90.00
_cell.angle_beta   90.00
_cell.angle_gamma   90.00
#
_symmetry.space_group_name_H-M   'P 1'
#
loop_
_entity.id
_entity.type
_entity.pdbx_description
1 polymer ?
#
loop_
_entity_poly.entity_id
_entity_poly.type
_entity_poly.pdbx_seq_one_letter_code
_entity_poly.pdbx_strand_id
1 'polypeptide(L)'
;MSASGASRHIVADETYDESQDPDFTLANATTAFDEDETFNLDIDRQELADLKEDLRQQEHLQQEKKKKNGENLQETAKDTNAVAEKQPSALKLPIHEKFHSFIHKHEVPRKCFHVSIGFITLYLYSRGVSATSIARPAAIAASVIFSLDLLRFNWPLFNKAYCATVGFLMREKEVNSINGVIYFLTGTALTFYFNHTDIAVMSILLLSWSDTAASTFGRAYGHLSPKLSSGKSLIGSFAAFLTGTAACYIFYALITPNFPQYNSDFQYSPIDNHLDLNTLALLSGFIAALSEGIEICGLDDNLTIPVLSGLFLNAVVNLGK
;
A
#
# COMPACT_ATOMS: atom_id res chain seq x y z
N MET A 1 -9.82 21.80 58.32
CA MET A 1 -10.22 20.98 57.17
C MET A 1 -9.43 21.48 55.97
N SER A 2 -8.36 20.76 55.62
CA SER A 2 -7.40 21.11 54.57
C SER A 2 -7.55 20.06 53.45
N ALA A 3 -7.81 20.51 52.22
CA ALA A 3 -7.90 19.65 51.05
C ALA A 3 -6.61 19.79 50.23
N SER A 4 -5.83 18.73 50.23
CA SER A 4 -4.63 18.52 49.43
C SER A 4 -5.01 18.05 48.02
N GLY A 5 -4.50 18.72 46.99
CA GLY A 5 -4.64 18.35 45.59
C GLY A 5 -3.60 17.29 45.20
N ALA A 6 -4.06 16.15 44.68
CA ALA A 6 -3.22 15.12 44.10
C ALA A 6 -3.16 15.30 42.59
N SER A 7 -2.00 15.78 42.09
CA SER A 7 -1.65 15.80 40.67
C SER A 7 -1.20 14.40 40.24
N ARG A 8 -1.89 13.79 39.26
CA ARG A 8 -1.48 12.51 38.66
C ARG A 8 -0.48 12.79 37.54
N HIS A 9 0.78 12.48 37.80
CA HIS A 9 1.81 12.29 36.77
C HIS A 9 1.39 11.13 35.85
N ILE A 10 1.30 11.38 34.54
CA ILE A 10 1.28 10.34 33.52
C ILE A 10 2.74 10.07 33.17
N VAL A 11 3.18 8.84 33.46
CA VAL A 11 4.48 8.30 33.09
C VAL A 11 4.53 8.18 31.57
N ALA A 12 5.45 8.89 30.92
CA ALA A 12 5.84 8.63 29.54
C ALA A 12 6.58 7.29 29.54
N ASP A 13 6.12 6.36 28.71
CA ASP A 13 6.80 5.08 28.53
C ASP A 13 8.05 5.32 27.65
N GLU A 14 9.20 5.49 28.30
CA GLU A 14 10.52 5.72 27.67
C GLU A 14 11.13 4.44 27.06
N THR A 15 10.31 3.48 26.62
CA THR A 15 10.80 2.19 26.08
C THR A 15 10.49 1.94 24.60
N TYR A 16 10.19 2.99 23.83
CA TYR A 16 10.16 2.88 22.37
C TYR A 16 11.53 3.22 21.78
N ASP A 17 12.28 2.16 21.44
CA ASP A 17 13.54 2.24 20.71
C ASP A 17 13.27 2.15 19.20
N GLU A 18 13.38 3.28 18.51
CA GLU A 18 13.21 3.41 17.05
C GLU A 18 14.20 2.54 16.25
N SER A 19 15.28 2.04 16.87
CA SER A 19 16.24 1.14 16.21
C SER A 19 15.73 -0.31 16.03
N GLN A 20 14.57 -0.64 16.59
CA GLN A 20 13.96 -1.97 16.52
C GLN A 20 12.75 -2.05 15.56
N ASP A 21 12.48 -1.00 14.79
CA ASP A 21 11.42 -1.00 13.75
C ASP A 21 11.94 -1.61 12.43
N PRO A 22 11.44 -2.79 11.99
CA PRO A 22 11.92 -3.47 10.79
C PRO A 22 11.51 -2.79 9.46
N ASP A 23 10.77 -1.67 9.49
CA ASP A 23 10.38 -0.91 8.29
C ASP A 23 11.31 0.30 8.00
N PHE A 24 12.34 0.54 8.82
CA PHE A 24 13.28 1.67 8.64
C PHE A 24 14.59 1.30 7.92
N THR A 25 14.92 0.01 7.75
CA THR A 25 16.25 -0.44 7.29
C THR A 25 16.37 -0.71 5.78
N LEU A 26 15.57 -0.06 4.93
CA LEU A 26 15.73 -0.15 3.46
C LEU A 26 16.30 1.10 2.78
N ALA A 27 16.94 2.00 3.55
CA ALA A 27 17.56 3.20 2.99
C ALA A 27 19.10 3.22 2.97
N ASN A 28 19.82 2.19 3.47
CA ASN A 28 21.29 2.16 3.47
C ASN A 28 21.90 0.75 3.39
N ALA A 29 21.54 -0.03 2.37
CA ALA A 29 22.23 -1.28 2.05
C ALA A 29 22.96 -1.16 0.70
N THR A 30 23.93 -0.25 0.62
CA THR A 30 25.04 -0.40 -0.32
C THR A 30 26.03 -1.42 0.25
N THR A 31 26.23 -2.49 -0.52
CA THR A 31 27.41 -3.37 -0.56
C THR A 31 27.83 -4.05 0.75
N ALA A 32 27.48 -5.33 0.88
CA ALA A 32 28.27 -6.30 1.63
C ALA A 32 28.56 -7.48 0.68
N PHE A 33 29.76 -7.46 0.10
CA PHE A 33 30.40 -8.63 -0.51
C PHE A 33 31.02 -9.47 0.62
N ASP A 34 31.00 -10.79 0.43
CA ASP A 34 31.52 -11.81 1.34
C ASP A 34 32.97 -11.53 1.80
N GLU A 35 33.20 -11.56 3.12
CA GLU A 35 34.54 -11.61 3.72
C GLU A 35 35.03 -13.07 3.73
N ASP A 36 35.81 -13.45 2.72
CA ASP A 36 36.78 -14.55 2.83
C ASP A 36 37.83 -14.47 1.69
N GLU A 37 38.49 -13.32 1.52
CA GLU A 37 39.81 -13.26 0.88
C GLU A 37 40.67 -12.14 1.50
N THR A 38 41.78 -12.52 2.13
CA THR A 38 42.80 -11.61 2.64
C THR A 38 43.55 -10.95 1.48
N PHE A 39 43.11 -9.75 1.08
CA PHE A 39 43.82 -8.92 0.11
C PHE A 39 44.89 -8.07 0.81
N ASN A 40 46.16 -8.40 0.60
CA ASN A 40 47.30 -7.68 1.13
C ASN A 40 47.51 -6.41 0.28
N LEU A 41 47.07 -5.25 0.77
CA LEU A 41 47.33 -3.94 0.17
C LEU A 41 48.46 -3.26 0.95
N ASP A 42 49.67 -3.30 0.40
CA ASP A 42 50.79 -2.45 0.83
C ASP A 42 50.45 -0.98 0.50
N ILE A 43 49.72 -0.32 1.40
CA ILE A 43 49.48 1.12 1.32
C ILE A 43 50.75 1.83 1.82
N ASP A 44 51.29 2.72 0.99
CA ASP A 44 52.48 3.49 1.33
C ASP A 44 52.24 4.31 2.60
N ARG A 45 53.19 4.27 3.54
CA ARG A 45 53.08 4.90 4.86
C ARG A 45 52.92 6.42 4.76
N GLN A 46 53.35 7.00 3.64
CA GLN A 46 53.20 8.40 3.28
C GLN A 46 51.74 8.76 2.96
N GLU A 47 51.03 7.97 2.13
CA GLU A 47 49.63 8.19 1.78
C GLU A 47 48.69 8.07 2.99
N LEU A 48 48.97 7.14 3.91
CA LEU A 48 48.19 7.00 5.14
C LEU A 48 48.35 8.21 6.09
N ALA A 49 49.49 8.88 6.05
CA ALA A 49 49.74 10.08 6.85
C ALA A 49 48.96 11.28 6.29
N ASP A 50 48.97 11.46 4.96
CA ASP A 50 48.24 12.53 4.28
C ASP A 50 46.73 12.38 4.46
N LEU A 51 46.19 11.15 4.35
CA LEU A 51 44.76 10.88 4.55
C LEU A 51 44.29 11.21 5.98
N LYS A 52 45.15 10.97 6.98
CA LYS A 52 44.86 11.27 8.39
C LYS A 52 44.89 12.77 8.68
N GLU A 53 45.66 13.53 7.92
CA GLU A 53 45.72 14.98 8.06
C GLU A 53 44.49 15.63 7.42
N ASP A 54 44.05 15.14 6.26
CA ASP A 54 42.80 15.58 5.60
C ASP A 54 41.57 15.29 6.47
N LEU A 55 41.50 14.12 7.11
CA LEU A 55 40.44 13.78 8.06
C LEU A 55 40.40 14.76 9.25
N ARG A 56 41.56 15.13 9.81
CA ARG A 56 41.63 16.11 10.90
C ARG A 56 41.18 17.50 10.47
N GLN A 57 41.52 17.92 9.25
CA GLN A 57 41.05 19.21 8.71
C GLN A 57 39.53 19.22 8.51
N GLN A 58 38.95 18.11 8.03
CA GLN A 58 37.50 18.00 7.89
C GLN A 58 36.77 18.02 9.24
N GLU A 59 37.30 17.36 10.27
CA GLU A 59 36.74 17.39 11.62
C GLU A 59 36.77 18.81 12.21
N HIS A 60 37.86 19.55 12.01
CA HIS A 60 37.98 20.93 12.50
C HIS A 60 36.98 21.87 11.80
N LEU A 61 36.78 21.72 10.49
CA LEU A 61 35.79 22.47 9.72
C LEU A 61 34.35 22.13 10.14
N GLN A 62 34.07 20.89 10.51
CA GLN A 62 32.76 20.49 11.04
C GLN A 62 32.49 21.07 12.44
N GLN A 63 33.50 21.14 13.30
CA GLN A 63 33.38 21.74 14.63
C GLN A 63 33.15 23.26 14.55
N GLU A 64 33.83 23.97 13.64
CA GLU A 64 33.58 25.40 13.41
C GLU A 64 32.18 25.66 12.84
N LYS A 65 31.68 24.82 11.93
CA LYS A 65 30.30 24.91 11.42
C LYS A 65 29.27 24.66 12.53
N LYS A 66 29.50 23.70 13.43
CA LYS A 66 28.62 23.46 14.59
C LYS A 66 28.60 24.66 15.54
N LYS A 67 29.74 25.32 15.76
CA LYS A 67 29.83 26.50 16.63
C LYS A 67 29.08 27.71 16.05
N LYS A 68 29.26 27.97 14.75
CA LYS A 68 28.52 29.03 14.03
C LYS A 68 27.01 28.78 13.94
N ASN A 69 26.58 27.52 13.78
CA ASN A 69 25.15 27.18 13.83
C ASN A 69 24.56 27.34 15.24
N GLY A 70 25.31 27.00 16.29
CA GLY A 70 24.87 27.17 17.68
C GLY A 70 24.65 28.65 18.07
N GLU A 71 25.52 29.54 17.58
CA GLU A 71 25.39 30.99 17.79
C GLU A 71 24.19 31.57 17.03
N ASN A 72 23.96 31.15 15.78
CA ASN A 72 22.77 31.54 15.00
C ASN A 72 21.45 31.04 15.62
N LEU A 73 21.43 29.84 16.20
CA LEU A 73 20.24 29.31 16.87
C LEU A 73 19.87 30.10 18.14
N GLN A 74 20.86 30.62 18.89
CA GLN A 74 20.59 31.44 20.07
C GLN A 74 20.07 32.84 19.74
N GLU A 75 20.51 33.41 18.61
CA GLU A 75 20.04 34.72 18.13
C GLU A 75 18.61 34.61 17.58
N THR A 76 18.32 33.57 16.80
CA THR A 76 16.97 33.31 16.26
C THR A 76 15.95 32.97 17.36
N ALA A 77 16.37 32.29 18.43
CA ALA A 77 15.51 31.95 19.57
C ALA A 77 15.10 33.18 20.41
N LYS A 78 15.92 34.24 20.46
CA LYS A 78 15.57 35.49 21.15
C LYS A 78 14.50 36.27 20.40
N ASP A 79 14.55 36.30 19.08
CA ASP A 79 13.54 37.00 18.27
C ASP A 79 12.21 36.25 18.16
N THR A 80 12.24 34.91 18.19
CA THR A 80 11.02 34.09 18.12
C THR A 80 10.20 34.17 19.42
N ASN A 81 10.85 34.32 20.57
CA ASN A 81 10.18 34.42 21.87
C ASN A 81 9.45 35.77 22.08
N ALA A 82 9.85 36.84 21.37
CA ALA A 82 9.18 38.14 21.46
C ALA A 82 7.90 38.23 20.60
N VAL A 83 7.71 37.32 19.63
CA VAL A 83 6.54 37.32 18.72
C VAL A 83 5.48 36.30 19.13
N ALA A 84 5.83 35.32 19.98
CA ALA A 84 4.92 34.24 20.40
C ALA A 84 3.83 34.66 21.42
N GLU A 85 3.80 35.91 21.89
CA GLU A 85 2.88 36.34 22.95
C GLU A 85 1.47 36.76 22.47
N LYS A 86 1.13 36.59 21.18
CA LYS A 86 -0.20 36.93 20.66
C LYS A 86 -0.74 35.97 19.59
N GLN A 87 -1.03 34.73 19.98
CA GLN A 87 -2.04 33.90 19.30
C GLN A 87 -2.70 33.01 20.36
N PRO A 88 -4.04 33.01 20.51
CA PRO A 88 -4.69 32.04 21.37
C PRO A 88 -4.40 30.65 20.81
N SER A 89 -3.76 29.82 21.61
CA SER A 89 -3.49 28.43 21.34
C SER A 89 -4.78 27.73 20.94
N ALA A 90 -4.90 27.42 19.63
CA ALA A 90 -5.91 26.51 19.15
C ALA A 90 -5.79 25.23 19.98
N LEU A 91 -6.88 24.85 20.65
CA LEU A 91 -6.98 23.69 21.51
C LEU A 91 -6.70 22.43 20.66
N LYS A 92 -5.42 22.05 20.54
CA LYS A 92 -4.99 20.82 19.87
C LYS A 92 -5.42 19.65 20.74
N LEU A 93 -6.60 19.09 20.46
CA LEU A 93 -7.08 17.92 21.15
C LEU A 93 -6.20 16.71 20.75
N PRO A 94 -5.52 16.03 21.69
CA PRO A 94 -4.60 14.93 21.40
C PRO A 94 -5.28 13.72 20.72
N ILE A 95 -6.62 13.68 20.77
CA ILE A 95 -7.45 12.69 20.06
C ILE A 95 -7.29 12.85 18.54
N HIS A 96 -7.19 14.09 18.03
CA HIS A 96 -7.06 14.33 16.59
C HIS A 96 -5.70 13.92 16.05
N GLU A 97 -4.62 14.10 16.81
CA GLU A 97 -3.28 13.67 16.38
C GLU A 97 -3.17 12.14 16.38
N LYS A 98 -3.70 11.46 17.41
CA LYS A 98 -3.76 9.99 17.44
C LYS A 98 -4.66 9.41 16.34
N PHE A 99 -5.76 10.08 16.01
CA PHE A 99 -6.65 9.65 14.94
C PHE A 99 -6.01 9.86 13.56
N HIS A 100 -5.34 10.99 13.35
CA HIS A 100 -4.60 11.29 12.12
C HIS A 100 -3.47 10.27 11.90
N SER A 101 -2.65 10.01 12.92
CA SER A 101 -1.58 9.02 12.83
C SER A 101 -2.12 7.61 12.59
N PHE A 102 -3.26 7.24 13.20
CA PHE A 102 -3.93 5.97 12.93
C PHE A 102 -4.40 5.86 11.47
N ILE A 103 -5.06 6.89 10.95
CA ILE A 103 -5.56 6.94 9.56
C ILE A 103 -4.42 6.78 8.56
N HIS A 104 -3.33 7.52 8.77
CA HIS A 104 -2.14 7.46 7.92
C HIS A 104 -1.44 6.10 8.04
N LYS A 105 -1.19 5.62 9.26
CA LYS A 105 -0.52 4.33 9.51
C LYS A 105 -1.28 3.14 8.91
N HIS A 106 -2.62 3.18 8.91
CA HIS A 106 -3.44 2.07 8.41
C HIS A 106 -3.92 2.26 6.98
N GLU A 107 -3.52 3.34 6.30
CA GLU A 107 -3.95 3.68 4.93
C GLU A 107 -5.48 3.66 4.76
N VAL A 108 -6.22 4.10 5.79
CA VAL A 108 -7.68 3.91 5.88
C VAL A 108 -8.45 4.48 4.68
N PRO A 109 -8.20 5.72 4.21
CA PRO A 109 -8.97 6.30 3.11
C PRO A 109 -8.78 5.51 1.81
N ARG A 110 -7.55 5.06 1.53
CA ARG A 110 -7.22 4.20 0.39
C ARG A 110 -7.97 2.89 0.45
N LYS A 111 -7.98 2.22 1.60
CA LYS A 111 -8.71 0.95 1.78
C LYS A 111 -10.21 1.11 1.64
N CYS A 112 -10.78 2.17 2.22
CA CYS A 112 -12.20 2.47 2.06
C CYS A 112 -12.56 2.68 0.58
N PHE A 113 -11.74 3.45 -0.14
CA PHE A 113 -11.90 3.61 -1.59
C PHE A 113 -11.78 2.26 -2.30
N HIS A 114 -10.76 1.46 -1.97
CA HIS A 114 -10.54 0.15 -2.58
C HIS A 114 -11.72 -0.80 -2.38
N VAL A 115 -12.24 -0.92 -1.16
CA VAL A 115 -13.43 -1.74 -0.83
C VAL A 115 -14.68 -1.24 -1.55
N SER A 116 -14.82 0.09 -1.72
CA SER A 116 -15.95 0.70 -2.43
C SER A 116 -16.01 0.27 -3.90
N ILE A 117 -14.87 0.00 -4.53
CA ILE A 117 -14.79 -0.43 -5.93
C ILE A 117 -15.52 -1.77 -6.13
N GLY A 118 -15.43 -2.70 -5.17
CA GLY A 118 -16.18 -3.95 -5.22
C GLY A 118 -17.70 -3.72 -5.25
N PHE A 119 -18.20 -2.82 -4.42
CA PHE A 119 -19.62 -2.44 -4.42
C PHE A 119 -20.04 -1.72 -5.71
N ILE A 120 -19.20 -0.82 -6.23
CA ILE A 120 -19.43 -0.14 -7.52
C ILE A 120 -19.49 -1.17 -8.64
N THR A 121 -18.60 -2.18 -8.63
CA THR A 121 -18.56 -3.24 -9.64
C THR A 121 -19.84 -4.06 -9.62
N LEU A 122 -20.31 -4.47 -8.44
CA LEU A 122 -21.60 -5.15 -8.30
C LEU A 122 -22.78 -4.28 -8.75
N TYR A 123 -22.73 -2.99 -8.45
CA TYR A 123 -23.74 -2.04 -8.93
C TYR A 123 -23.75 -1.96 -10.45
N LEU A 124 -22.59 -1.80 -11.10
CA LEU A 124 -22.49 -1.75 -12.56
C LEU A 124 -22.99 -3.05 -13.21
N TYR A 125 -22.66 -4.21 -12.62
CA TYR A 125 -23.22 -5.49 -13.03
C TYR A 125 -24.75 -5.52 -12.93
N SER A 126 -25.34 -5.04 -11.82
CA SER A 126 -26.80 -4.97 -11.64
C SER A 126 -27.51 -4.06 -12.65
N ARG A 127 -26.74 -3.17 -13.32
CA ARG A 127 -27.20 -2.29 -14.41
C ARG A 127 -27.00 -2.90 -15.80
N GLY A 128 -26.49 -4.13 -15.90
CA GLY A 128 -26.25 -4.80 -17.19
C GLY A 128 -25.05 -4.26 -17.96
N VAL A 129 -24.09 -3.62 -17.28
CA VAL A 129 -22.85 -3.15 -17.93
C VAL A 129 -21.97 -4.36 -18.23
N SER A 130 -21.74 -4.63 -19.51
CA SER A 130 -20.87 -5.72 -19.97
C SER A 130 -19.39 -5.46 -19.68
N ALA A 131 -18.59 -6.52 -19.58
CA ALA A 131 -17.15 -6.42 -19.36
C ALA A 131 -16.44 -5.52 -20.40
N THR A 132 -16.75 -5.72 -21.68
CA THR A 132 -16.15 -4.96 -22.79
C THR A 132 -16.41 -3.46 -22.71
N SER A 133 -17.53 -3.05 -22.10
CA SER A 133 -17.89 -1.64 -21.89
C SER A 133 -17.03 -0.97 -20.83
N ILE A 134 -16.42 -1.72 -19.91
CA ILE A 134 -15.58 -1.19 -18.82
C ILE A 134 -14.10 -1.11 -19.23
N ALA A 135 -13.62 -2.06 -20.03
CA ALA A 135 -12.21 -2.16 -20.42
C ALA A 135 -11.68 -0.87 -21.09
N ARG A 136 -12.40 -0.33 -22.09
CA ARG A 136 -11.94 0.86 -22.83
C ARG A 136 -11.93 2.13 -21.96
N PRO A 137 -13.00 2.48 -21.22
CA PRO A 137 -12.95 3.60 -20.28
C PRO A 137 -11.84 3.48 -19.24
N ALA A 138 -11.60 2.28 -18.69
CA ALA A 138 -10.51 2.05 -17.74
C ALA A 138 -9.13 2.31 -18.36
N ALA A 139 -8.88 1.85 -19.59
CA ALA A 139 -7.63 2.10 -20.32
C ALA A 139 -7.43 3.59 -20.66
N ILE A 140 -8.50 4.29 -21.05
CA ILE A 140 -8.46 5.74 -21.31
C ILE A 140 -8.15 6.47 -20.00
N ALA A 141 -8.82 6.13 -18.90
CA ALA A 141 -8.55 6.71 -17.59
C ALA A 141 -7.11 6.46 -17.14
N ALA A 142 -6.58 5.24 -17.30
CA ALA A 142 -5.19 4.92 -17.00
C ALA A 142 -4.22 5.82 -17.77
N SER A 143 -4.47 6.02 -19.08
CA SER A 143 -3.64 6.87 -19.94
C SER A 143 -3.69 8.35 -19.53
N VAL A 144 -4.87 8.85 -19.13
CA VAL A 144 -5.04 10.21 -18.64
C VAL A 144 -4.28 10.40 -17.32
N ILE A 145 -4.46 9.51 -16.34
CA ILE A 145 -3.77 9.62 -15.05
C ILE A 145 -2.25 9.45 -15.21
N PHE A 146 -1.80 8.56 -16.09
CA PHE A 146 -0.37 8.43 -16.42
C PHE A 146 0.20 9.72 -17.00
N SER A 147 -0.54 10.39 -17.89
CA SER A 147 -0.13 11.69 -18.43
C SER A 147 -0.05 12.78 -17.34
N LEU A 148 -0.97 12.75 -16.36
CA LEU A 148 -0.89 13.64 -15.21
C LEU A 148 0.32 13.34 -14.32
N ASP A 149 0.71 12.07 -14.17
CA ASP A 149 1.92 11.68 -13.46
C ASP A 149 3.19 12.18 -14.15
N LEU A 150 3.25 12.13 -15.49
CA LEU A 150 4.34 12.74 -16.24
C LEU A 150 4.41 14.26 -16.00
N LEU A 151 3.28 14.95 -15.99
CA LEU A 151 3.25 16.38 -15.66
C LEU A 151 3.71 16.64 -14.21
N ARG A 152 3.30 15.77 -13.28
CA ARG A 152 3.63 15.81 -11.86
C ARG A 152 5.13 15.68 -11.60
N PHE A 153 5.82 14.77 -12.28
CA PHE A 153 7.26 14.60 -12.13
C PHE A 153 8.07 15.77 -12.71
N ASN A 154 7.52 16.48 -13.71
CA ASN A 154 8.20 17.59 -14.35
C ASN A 154 7.91 18.96 -13.71
N TRP A 155 6.86 19.10 -12.89
CA TRP A 155 6.46 20.39 -12.34
C TRP A 155 6.20 20.34 -10.82
N PRO A 156 7.15 20.80 -9.98
CA PRO A 156 7.05 20.73 -8.52
C PRO A 156 5.82 21.44 -7.93
N LEU A 157 5.43 22.57 -8.52
CA LEU A 157 4.25 23.33 -8.07
C LEU A 157 2.96 22.55 -8.34
N PHE A 158 2.88 21.90 -9.51
CA PHE A 158 1.77 21.02 -9.83
C PHE A 158 1.74 19.79 -8.92
N ASN A 159 2.90 19.17 -8.63
CA ASN A 159 2.97 18.06 -7.67
C ASN A 159 2.43 18.44 -6.29
N LYS A 160 2.81 19.63 -5.78
CA LYS A 160 2.29 20.12 -4.51
C LYS A 160 0.77 20.34 -4.53
N ALA A 161 0.23 20.93 -5.60
CA ALA A 161 -1.21 21.12 -5.77
C ALA A 161 -1.96 19.77 -5.89
N TYR A 162 -1.40 18.82 -6.65
CA TYR A 162 -1.94 17.48 -6.81
C TYR A 162 -1.99 16.74 -5.46
N CYS A 163 -0.87 16.67 -4.74
CA CYS A 163 -0.80 16.07 -3.41
C CYS A 163 -1.72 16.76 -2.39
N ALA A 164 -1.93 18.08 -2.50
CA ALA A 164 -2.87 18.77 -1.62
C ALA A 164 -4.34 18.37 -1.85
N THR A 165 -4.69 17.89 -3.05
CA THR A 165 -6.06 17.51 -3.41
C THR A 165 -6.33 16.01 -3.25
N VAL A 166 -5.41 15.15 -3.69
CA VAL A 166 -5.60 13.69 -3.71
C VAL A 166 -4.61 12.92 -2.84
N GLY A 167 -3.70 13.61 -2.15
CA GLY A 167 -2.65 12.98 -1.34
C GLY A 167 -3.18 12.13 -0.19
N PHE A 168 -4.39 12.38 0.30
CA PHE A 168 -5.02 11.55 1.34
C PHE A 168 -5.30 10.10 0.87
N LEU A 169 -5.32 9.86 -0.45
CA LEU A 169 -5.50 8.55 -1.06
C LEU A 169 -4.15 7.87 -1.43
N MET A 170 -3.08 8.67 -1.52
CA MET A 170 -1.77 8.23 -1.99
C MET A 170 -0.89 7.71 -0.87
N ARG A 171 0.03 6.79 -1.20
CA ARG A 171 1.14 6.42 -0.30
C ARG A 171 2.25 7.46 -0.35
N GLU A 172 3.05 7.55 0.71
CA GLU A 172 4.17 8.50 0.78
C GLU A 172 5.18 8.28 -0.36
N LYS A 173 5.49 7.02 -0.69
CA LYS A 173 6.36 6.68 -1.83
C LYS A 173 5.81 7.18 -3.18
N GLU A 174 4.48 7.24 -3.32
CA GLU A 174 3.80 7.65 -4.56
C GLU A 174 3.90 9.16 -4.82
N VAL A 175 4.39 9.97 -3.86
CA VAL A 175 4.65 11.40 -4.08
C VAL A 175 5.72 11.62 -5.15
N ASN A 176 6.69 10.71 -5.26
CA ASN A 176 7.79 10.77 -6.23
C ASN A 176 7.88 9.53 -7.14
N SER A 177 6.92 8.62 -7.06
CA SER A 177 6.81 7.46 -7.94
C SER A 177 5.46 7.44 -8.66
N ILE A 178 5.31 6.52 -9.62
CA ILE A 178 4.04 6.29 -10.33
C ILE A 178 2.91 6.00 -9.32
N ASN A 179 1.76 6.61 -9.54
CA ASN A 179 0.57 6.47 -8.69
C ASN A 179 -0.05 5.07 -8.83
N GLY A 180 -0.37 4.44 -7.69
CA GLY A 180 -1.01 3.12 -7.62
C GLY A 180 -2.31 2.98 -8.41
N VAL A 181 -3.04 4.09 -8.62
CA VAL A 181 -4.28 4.12 -9.40
C VAL A 181 -4.05 3.74 -10.87
N ILE A 182 -2.88 4.03 -11.43
CA ILE A 182 -2.54 3.67 -12.81
C ILE A 182 -2.47 2.14 -12.96
N TYR A 183 -1.83 1.46 -12.00
CA TYR A 183 -1.77 0.00 -11.96
C TYR A 183 -3.16 -0.61 -11.79
N PHE A 184 -3.99 -0.05 -10.89
CA PHE A 184 -5.38 -0.46 -10.71
C PHE A 184 -6.21 -0.36 -12.00
N LEU A 185 -6.16 0.79 -12.69
CA LEU A 185 -6.93 1.02 -13.91
C LEU A 185 -6.42 0.13 -15.06
N THR A 186 -5.11 -0.09 -15.14
CA THR A 186 -4.51 -0.97 -16.13
C THR A 186 -4.92 -2.43 -15.89
N GLY A 187 -4.84 -2.90 -14.64
CA GLY A 187 -5.30 -4.25 -14.26
C GLY A 187 -6.77 -4.44 -14.53
N THR A 188 -7.59 -3.47 -14.15
CA THR A 188 -9.02 -3.45 -14.46
C THR A 188 -9.27 -3.55 -15.96
N ALA A 189 -8.59 -2.73 -16.77
CA ALA A 189 -8.74 -2.75 -18.22
C ALA A 189 -8.38 -4.11 -18.82
N LEU A 190 -7.26 -4.71 -18.41
CA LEU A 190 -6.80 -6.01 -18.90
C LEU A 190 -7.77 -7.12 -18.48
N THR A 191 -8.15 -7.18 -17.21
CA THR A 191 -9.08 -8.19 -16.69
C THR A 191 -10.41 -8.15 -17.43
N PHE A 192 -11.02 -6.97 -17.60
CA PHE A 192 -12.29 -6.82 -18.33
C PHE A 192 -12.16 -6.97 -19.85
N TYR A 193 -10.98 -6.80 -20.42
CA TYR A 193 -10.74 -7.01 -21.84
C TYR A 193 -10.62 -8.51 -22.18
N PHE A 194 -9.93 -9.28 -21.34
CA PHE A 194 -9.63 -10.69 -21.61
C PHE A 194 -10.62 -11.69 -21.03
N ASN A 195 -11.48 -11.28 -20.09
CA ASN A 195 -12.39 -12.18 -19.40
C ASN A 195 -13.86 -11.87 -19.66
N HIS A 196 -14.68 -12.92 -19.57
CA HIS A 196 -16.13 -12.84 -19.50
C HIS A 196 -16.59 -12.09 -18.25
N THR A 197 -17.83 -11.60 -18.29
CA THR A 197 -18.38 -10.68 -17.29
C THR A 197 -18.32 -11.22 -15.87
N ASP A 198 -18.66 -12.49 -15.65
CA ASP A 198 -18.62 -13.15 -14.35
C ASP A 198 -17.20 -13.24 -13.76
N ILE A 199 -16.25 -13.72 -14.56
CA ILE A 199 -14.85 -13.86 -14.16
C ILE A 199 -14.21 -12.49 -13.90
N ALA A 200 -14.52 -11.49 -14.72
CA ALA A 200 -14.00 -10.14 -14.56
C ALA A 200 -14.53 -9.48 -13.28
N VAL A 201 -15.84 -9.57 -13.01
CA VAL A 201 -16.45 -9.06 -11.77
C VAL A 201 -15.82 -9.75 -10.55
N MET A 202 -15.70 -11.08 -10.58
CA MET A 202 -15.06 -11.83 -9.49
C MET A 202 -13.62 -11.38 -9.24
N SER A 203 -12.83 -11.20 -10.28
CA SER A 203 -11.43 -10.77 -10.17
C SER A 203 -11.30 -9.40 -9.50
N ILE A 204 -12.20 -8.46 -9.80
CA ILE A 204 -12.24 -7.15 -9.15
C ILE A 204 -12.72 -7.26 -7.70
N LEU A 205 -13.65 -8.16 -7.39
CA LEU A 205 -14.06 -8.41 -5.99
C LEU A 205 -12.91 -8.98 -5.16
N LEU A 206 -12.12 -9.91 -5.73
CA LEU A 206 -10.94 -10.46 -5.06
C LEU A 206 -9.88 -9.37 -4.83
N LEU A 207 -9.59 -8.56 -5.85
CA LEU A 207 -8.72 -7.39 -5.65
C LEU A 207 -9.27 -6.44 -4.58
N SER A 208 -10.56 -6.11 -4.61
CA SER A 208 -11.13 -5.09 -3.73
C SER A 208 -11.22 -5.58 -2.28
N TRP A 209 -11.85 -6.73 -2.05
CA TRP A 209 -12.19 -7.21 -0.71
C TRP A 209 -11.13 -8.13 -0.14
N SER A 210 -10.59 -9.06 -0.94
CA SER A 210 -9.61 -10.02 -0.44
C SER A 210 -8.24 -9.39 -0.18
N ASP A 211 -7.75 -8.53 -1.07
CA ASP A 211 -6.51 -7.78 -0.83
C ASP A 211 -6.62 -6.85 0.39
N THR A 212 -7.74 -6.14 0.53
CA THR A 212 -7.96 -5.27 1.71
C THR A 212 -7.97 -6.08 2.99
N ALA A 213 -8.59 -7.27 2.99
CA ALA A 213 -8.59 -8.16 4.13
C ALA A 213 -7.18 -8.70 4.42
N ALA A 214 -6.47 -9.17 3.40
CA ALA A 214 -5.10 -9.66 3.52
C ALA A 214 -4.18 -8.61 4.14
N SER A 215 -4.21 -7.39 3.62
CA SER A 215 -3.35 -6.30 4.09
C SER A 215 -3.77 -5.76 5.47
N THR A 216 -5.05 -5.86 5.83
CA THR A 216 -5.55 -5.41 7.14
C THR A 216 -5.22 -6.42 8.24
N PHE A 217 -5.57 -7.69 8.05
CA PHE A 217 -5.27 -8.74 9.02
C PHE A 217 -3.79 -9.12 9.02
N GLY A 218 -3.11 -9.05 7.88
CA GLY A 218 -1.67 -9.27 7.77
C GLY A 218 -0.86 -8.23 8.52
N ARG A 219 -1.21 -6.94 8.45
CA ARG A 219 -0.54 -5.91 9.27
C ARG A 219 -0.88 -6.02 10.76
N ALA A 220 -2.13 -6.32 11.10
CA ALA A 220 -2.56 -6.39 12.50
C ALA A 220 -1.99 -7.63 13.23
N TYR A 221 -1.96 -8.78 12.56
CA TYR A 221 -1.70 -10.08 13.21
C TYR A 221 -0.64 -10.92 12.50
N GLY A 222 -0.10 -10.49 11.37
CA GLY A 222 0.84 -11.30 10.57
C GLY A 222 2.11 -11.71 11.32
N HIS A 223 2.53 -10.94 12.33
CA HIS A 223 3.65 -11.27 13.22
C HIS A 223 3.44 -12.56 14.04
N LEU A 224 2.19 -13.02 14.19
CA LEU A 224 1.84 -14.26 14.89
C LEU A 224 1.93 -15.51 13.99
N SER A 225 2.30 -15.35 12.71
CA SER A 225 2.29 -16.43 11.73
C SER A 225 3.56 -16.47 10.88
N PRO A 226 3.87 -17.63 10.26
CA PRO A 226 4.95 -17.71 9.29
C PRO A 226 4.77 -16.71 8.15
N LYS A 227 5.86 -16.10 7.72
CA LYS A 227 5.89 -15.27 6.51
C LYS A 227 5.88 -16.19 5.29
N LEU A 228 5.00 -15.90 4.33
CA LEU A 228 4.89 -16.66 3.09
C LEU A 228 5.81 -16.08 2.00
N SER A 229 6.00 -14.76 2.02
CA SER A 229 6.93 -14.00 1.18
C SER A 229 7.39 -12.74 1.93
N SER A 230 8.23 -11.92 1.31
CA SER A 230 8.65 -10.62 1.82
C SER A 230 7.43 -9.71 2.05
N GLY A 231 7.03 -9.56 3.32
CA GLY A 231 5.89 -8.72 3.71
C GLY A 231 4.52 -9.41 3.67
N LYS A 232 4.43 -10.68 3.25
CA LYS A 232 3.16 -11.44 3.20
C LYS A 232 3.12 -12.50 4.31
N SER A 233 1.97 -12.64 4.96
CA SER A 233 1.78 -13.50 6.14
C SER A 233 0.69 -14.53 5.89
N LEU A 234 0.83 -15.71 6.51
CA LEU A 234 -0.17 -16.77 6.41
C LEU A 234 -1.57 -16.28 6.87
N ILE A 235 -1.62 -15.45 7.92
CA ILE A 235 -2.89 -14.86 8.40
C ILE A 235 -3.51 -13.95 7.34
N GLY A 236 -2.70 -13.13 6.66
CA GLY A 236 -3.15 -12.28 5.55
C GLY A 236 -3.75 -13.12 4.42
N SER A 237 -3.03 -14.12 3.94
CA SER A 237 -3.50 -14.99 2.85
C SER A 237 -4.73 -15.81 3.28
N PHE A 238 -4.85 -16.21 4.55
CA PHE A 238 -6.07 -16.88 5.06
C PHE A 238 -7.27 -15.92 5.13
N ALA A 239 -7.06 -14.65 5.49
CA ALA A 239 -8.10 -13.64 5.41
C ALA A 239 -8.54 -13.40 3.95
N ALA A 240 -7.60 -13.39 2.99
CA ALA A 240 -7.90 -13.34 1.57
C ALA A 240 -8.76 -14.54 1.12
N PHE A 241 -8.41 -15.74 1.59
CA PHE A 241 -9.15 -16.98 1.31
C PHE A 241 -10.61 -16.90 1.77
N LEU A 242 -10.84 -16.52 3.04
CA LEU A 242 -12.19 -16.45 3.60
C LEU A 242 -13.04 -15.39 2.89
N THR A 243 -12.47 -14.21 2.66
CA THR A 243 -13.18 -13.13 1.97
C THR A 243 -13.42 -13.42 0.49
N GLY A 244 -12.50 -14.11 -0.19
CA GLY A 244 -12.69 -14.54 -1.58
C GLY A 244 -13.78 -15.60 -1.71
N THR A 245 -13.84 -16.54 -0.78
CA THR A 245 -14.93 -17.53 -0.67
C THR A 245 -16.27 -16.82 -0.46
N ALA A 246 -16.32 -15.87 0.48
CA ALA A 246 -17.52 -15.08 0.75
C ALA A 246 -17.95 -14.23 -0.46
N ALA A 247 -16.99 -13.60 -1.16
CA ALA A 247 -17.25 -12.82 -2.37
C ALA A 247 -17.89 -13.67 -3.47
N CYS A 248 -17.42 -14.91 -3.66
CA CYS A 248 -17.99 -15.85 -4.62
C CYS A 248 -19.45 -16.19 -4.29
N TYR A 249 -19.76 -16.49 -3.02
CA TYR A 249 -21.14 -16.72 -2.60
C TYR A 249 -22.01 -15.48 -2.76
N ILE A 250 -21.51 -14.30 -2.37
CA ILE A 250 -22.24 -13.04 -2.56
C ILE A 250 -22.57 -12.84 -4.04
N PHE A 251 -21.59 -12.99 -4.93
CA PHE A 251 -21.81 -12.77 -6.35
C PHE A 251 -22.72 -13.86 -6.95
N TYR A 252 -22.28 -15.12 -6.99
CA TYR A 252 -23.01 -16.17 -7.70
C TYR A 252 -24.28 -16.65 -6.99
N ALA A 253 -24.31 -16.69 -5.65
CA ALA A 253 -25.48 -17.21 -4.92
C ALA A 253 -26.52 -16.13 -4.59
N LEU A 254 -26.07 -14.90 -4.27
CA LEU A 254 -26.97 -13.85 -3.80
C LEU A 254 -27.29 -12.79 -4.86
N ILE A 255 -26.32 -12.36 -5.67
CA ILE A 255 -26.52 -11.26 -6.62
C ILE A 255 -26.97 -11.76 -7.99
N THR A 256 -26.24 -12.68 -8.61
CA THR A 256 -26.52 -13.10 -10.01
C THR A 256 -27.92 -13.69 -10.24
N PRO A 257 -28.55 -14.44 -9.31
CA PRO A 257 -29.90 -14.98 -9.54
C PRO A 257 -30.99 -13.91 -9.62
N ASN A 258 -30.74 -12.70 -9.10
CA ASN A 258 -31.67 -11.58 -9.20
C ASN A 258 -31.63 -10.88 -10.57
N PHE A 259 -30.64 -11.19 -11.40
CA PHE A 259 -30.42 -10.54 -12.70
C PHE A 259 -30.08 -11.53 -13.83
N PRO A 260 -30.89 -12.60 -14.04
CA PRO A 260 -30.55 -13.68 -14.98
C PRO A 260 -30.34 -13.20 -16.42
N GLN A 261 -30.97 -12.09 -16.81
CA GLN A 261 -30.84 -11.49 -18.14
C GLN A 261 -29.42 -10.99 -18.48
N TYR A 262 -28.56 -10.79 -17.48
CA TYR A 262 -27.17 -10.35 -17.68
C TYR A 262 -26.15 -11.49 -17.64
N ASN A 263 -26.61 -12.72 -17.40
CA ASN A 263 -25.74 -13.89 -17.23
C ASN A 263 -25.41 -14.59 -18.56
N SER A 264 -25.87 -14.05 -19.68
CA SER A 264 -25.72 -14.68 -21.01
C SER A 264 -24.27 -14.80 -21.49
N ASP A 265 -23.40 -13.91 -21.01
CA ASP A 265 -21.96 -13.89 -21.30
C ASP A 265 -21.13 -14.62 -20.22
N PHE A 266 -21.76 -15.36 -19.29
CA PHE A 266 -21.00 -16.01 -18.22
C PHE A 266 -20.17 -17.17 -18.73
N GLN A 267 -18.94 -17.27 -18.24
CA GLN A 267 -18.08 -18.41 -18.52
C GLN A 267 -18.46 -19.63 -17.65
N TYR A 268 -18.89 -19.37 -16.42
CA TYR A 268 -19.36 -20.40 -15.48
C TYR A 268 -20.88 -20.57 -15.56
N SER A 269 -21.30 -21.82 -15.77
CA SER A 269 -22.70 -22.24 -15.73
C SER A 269 -22.80 -23.49 -14.85
N PRO A 270 -23.61 -23.50 -13.78
CA PRO A 270 -23.79 -24.68 -12.93
C PRO A 270 -24.40 -25.89 -13.66
N ILE A 271 -24.99 -25.67 -14.84
CA ILE A 271 -25.62 -26.73 -15.64
C ILE A 271 -24.57 -27.40 -16.55
N ASP A 272 -23.65 -26.60 -17.09
CA ASP A 272 -22.67 -27.02 -18.09
C ASP A 272 -21.28 -27.28 -17.48
N ASN A 273 -21.14 -27.17 -16.16
CA ASN A 273 -19.87 -27.30 -15.47
C ASN A 273 -19.99 -28.32 -14.33
N HIS A 274 -18.97 -29.18 -14.18
CA HIS A 274 -18.87 -30.16 -13.11
C HIS A 274 -18.54 -29.54 -11.75
N LEU A 275 -18.09 -28.29 -11.72
CA LEU A 275 -17.83 -27.56 -10.48
C LEU A 275 -19.17 -27.10 -9.88
N ASP A 276 -19.48 -27.61 -8.69
CA ASP A 276 -20.57 -27.06 -7.90
C ASP A 276 -20.17 -25.69 -7.32
N LEU A 277 -21.17 -24.94 -6.87
CA LEU A 277 -20.95 -23.60 -6.33
C LEU A 277 -20.02 -23.59 -5.10
N ASN A 278 -20.05 -24.64 -4.27
CA ASN A 278 -19.20 -24.72 -3.09
C ASN A 278 -17.73 -24.90 -3.48
N THR A 279 -17.47 -25.78 -4.44
CA THR A 279 -16.12 -26.00 -4.98
C THR A 279 -15.61 -24.73 -5.65
N LEU A 280 -16.44 -24.06 -6.45
CA LEU A 280 -16.07 -22.78 -7.07
C LEU A 280 -15.75 -21.71 -6.01
N ALA A 281 -16.52 -21.63 -4.92
CA ALA A 281 -16.30 -20.66 -3.86
C ALA A 281 -14.98 -20.93 -3.11
N LEU A 282 -14.70 -22.18 -2.74
CA LEU A 282 -13.44 -22.56 -2.10
C LEU A 282 -12.24 -22.33 -3.03
N LEU A 283 -12.37 -22.64 -4.32
CA LEU A 283 -11.34 -22.36 -5.32
C LEU A 283 -11.14 -20.85 -5.52
N SER A 284 -12.20 -20.05 -5.48
CA SER A 284 -12.10 -18.58 -5.56
C SER A 284 -11.35 -18.02 -4.36
N GLY A 285 -11.60 -18.54 -3.15
CA GLY A 285 -10.81 -18.22 -1.95
C GLY A 285 -9.35 -18.60 -2.12
N PHE A 286 -9.07 -19.81 -2.62
CA PHE A 286 -7.70 -20.26 -2.85
C PHE A 286 -6.98 -19.40 -3.88
N ILE A 287 -7.65 -19.05 -4.98
CA ILE A 287 -7.14 -18.16 -6.01
C ILE A 287 -6.86 -16.76 -5.46
N ALA A 288 -7.70 -16.25 -4.57
CA ALA A 288 -7.46 -14.96 -3.91
C ALA A 288 -6.17 -14.99 -3.08
N ALA A 289 -6.00 -16.02 -2.25
CA ALA A 289 -4.80 -16.21 -1.43
C ALA A 289 -3.54 -16.45 -2.29
N LEU A 290 -3.67 -17.23 -3.36
CA LEU A 290 -2.57 -17.50 -4.29
C LEU A 290 -2.14 -16.24 -5.05
N SER A 291 -3.10 -15.49 -5.58
CA SER A 291 -2.82 -14.26 -6.34
C SER A 291 -2.22 -13.18 -5.44
N GLU A 292 -2.66 -13.10 -4.18
CA GLU A 292 -2.02 -12.26 -3.17
C GLU A 292 -0.60 -12.74 -2.88
N GLY A 293 -0.34 -14.05 -2.77
CA GLY A 293 0.99 -14.59 -2.48
C GLY A 293 2.03 -14.44 -3.60
N ILE A 294 1.61 -14.30 -4.87
CA ILE A 294 2.52 -14.22 -6.02
C ILE A 294 3.06 -12.80 -6.19
N GLU A 295 4.39 -12.66 -6.19
CA GLU A 295 5.08 -11.41 -6.51
C GLU A 295 5.70 -11.49 -7.91
N ILE A 296 5.28 -10.59 -8.81
CA ILE A 296 5.80 -10.54 -10.18
C ILE A 296 6.73 -9.35 -10.31
N CYS A 297 8.05 -9.57 -10.24
CA CYS A 297 9.09 -8.60 -10.59
C CYS A 297 8.89 -7.17 -10.04
N GLY A 298 8.33 -7.01 -8.84
CA GLY A 298 8.05 -5.72 -8.21
C GLY A 298 6.87 -4.93 -8.79
N LEU A 299 6.01 -5.56 -9.59
CA LEU A 299 4.73 -4.98 -10.03
C LEU A 299 3.77 -4.77 -8.86
N ASP A 300 2.94 -3.74 -8.96
CA ASP A 300 1.94 -3.42 -7.93
C ASP A 300 0.78 -4.42 -7.92
N ASP A 301 0.35 -4.80 -6.71
CA ASP A 301 -0.73 -5.76 -6.47
C ASP A 301 -2.06 -5.34 -7.12
N ASN A 302 -2.29 -4.02 -7.29
CA ASN A 302 -3.47 -3.50 -7.97
C ASN A 302 -3.55 -3.89 -9.45
N LEU A 303 -2.41 -4.23 -10.07
CA LEU A 303 -2.33 -4.74 -11.43
C LEU A 303 -2.34 -6.27 -11.43
N THR A 304 -1.51 -6.89 -10.59
CA THR A 304 -1.25 -8.33 -10.66
C THR A 304 -2.42 -9.16 -10.15
N ILE A 305 -3.01 -8.81 -9.00
CA ILE A 305 -4.09 -9.60 -8.37
C ILE A 305 -5.29 -9.81 -9.30
N PRO A 306 -5.92 -8.77 -9.90
CA PRO A 306 -7.10 -8.98 -10.74
C PRO A 306 -6.77 -9.70 -12.04
N VAL A 307 -5.56 -9.54 -12.59
CA VAL A 307 -5.13 -10.22 -13.81
C VAL A 307 -4.89 -11.70 -13.52
N LEU A 308 -4.13 -12.02 -12.47
CA LEU A 308 -3.87 -13.40 -12.05
C LEU A 308 -5.15 -14.12 -11.63
N SER A 309 -5.98 -13.44 -10.82
CA SER A 309 -7.28 -13.98 -10.41
C SER A 309 -8.16 -14.33 -11.61
N GLY A 310 -8.20 -13.43 -12.61
CA GLY A 310 -8.95 -13.67 -13.84
C GLY A 310 -8.40 -14.86 -14.62
N LEU A 311 -7.08 -14.95 -14.80
CA LEU A 311 -6.44 -16.07 -15.47
C LEU A 311 -6.72 -17.41 -14.77
N PHE A 312 -6.55 -17.46 -13.43
CA PHE A 312 -6.75 -18.68 -12.66
C PHE A 312 -8.22 -19.10 -12.59
N LEU A 313 -9.15 -18.16 -12.40
CA LEU A 313 -10.59 -18.46 -12.41
C LEU A 313 -11.03 -18.96 -13.78
N ASN A 314 -10.57 -18.33 -14.85
CA ASN A 314 -10.86 -18.75 -16.23
C ASN A 314 -10.35 -20.18 -16.48
N ALA A 315 -9.11 -20.48 -16.05
CA ALA A 315 -8.54 -21.81 -16.15
C ALA A 315 -9.35 -22.85 -15.36
N VAL A 316 -9.70 -22.57 -14.10
CA VAL A 316 -10.51 -23.46 -13.26
C VAL A 316 -11.87 -23.75 -13.89
N VAL A 317 -12.57 -22.71 -14.33
CA VAL A 317 -13.90 -22.86 -14.93
C VAL A 317 -13.81 -23.64 -16.24
N ASN A 318 -12.80 -23.43 -17.08
CA ASN A 318 -12.61 -24.19 -18.31
C ASN A 318 -12.27 -25.66 -18.07
N LEU A 319 -11.49 -25.97 -17.03
CA LEU A 319 -11.17 -27.35 -16.66
C LEU A 319 -12.37 -28.13 -16.12
N GLY A 320 -13.40 -27.43 -15.65
CA GLY A 320 -14.65 -28.01 -15.17
C GLY A 320 -15.73 -28.22 -16.25
N LYS A 321 -15.53 -27.72 -17.47
CA LYS A 321 -16.42 -27.98 -18.62
C LYS A 321 -16.14 -29.37 -19.21
#